data_AF-A0A8A4ZA78-F1
#
_entry.id   AF-A0A8A4ZA78-F1
#
_cell.length_a   1.000
_cell.length_b   1.000
_cell.length_c   1.000
_cell.angle_alpha   90.00
_cell.angle_beta   90.00
_cell.angle_gamma   90.00
#
_symmetry.space_group_name_H-M   'P 1'
#
loop_
_entity.id
_entity.type
_entity.pdbx_description
1 polymer ?
#
loop_
_entity_poly.entity_id
_entity_poly.type
_entity_poly.pdbx_seq_one_letter_code
_entity_poly.pdbx_strand_id
1 'polypeptide(L)' 'MASEQENEAARRYIEAGKVSAAEARKSGTPEYDPRAHERAVEHERKMADELAKAQAQQ' A
#
# COMPACT_ATOMS: atom_id res chain seq x y z
N MET A 1 24.51 8.07 -21.91
CA MET A 1 23.84 9.10 -21.09
C MET A 1 22.63 8.55 -20.31
N ALA A 2 21.93 7.50 -20.78
CA ALA A 2 20.84 6.87 -20.02
C ALA A 2 21.26 6.28 -18.65
N SER A 3 22.48 5.73 -18.56
CA SER A 3 23.00 5.11 -17.33
C SER A 3 23.23 6.08 -16.17
N GLU A 4 23.51 7.35 -16.44
CA GLU A 4 23.66 8.38 -15.39
C GLU A 4 22.30 8.81 -14.85
N GLN A 5 21.30 8.93 -15.73
CA GLN A 5 19.93 9.25 -15.36
C GLN A 5 19.27 8.11 -14.57
N GLU A 6 19.51 6.86 -14.94
CA GLU A 6 19.07 5.67 -14.18
C GLU A 6 19.71 5.62 -12.79
N ASN A 7 21.01 5.93 -12.68
CA ASN A 7 21.72 5.99 -11.41
C ASN A 7 21.20 7.14 -10.52
N GLU A 8 20.88 8.29 -11.11
CA GLU A 8 20.28 9.41 -10.40
C GLU A 8 18.85 9.08 -9.92
N ALA A 9 18.04 8.44 -10.75
CA ALA A 9 16.70 7.98 -10.37
C ALA A 9 16.74 6.98 -9.21
N ALA A 10 17.69 6.03 -9.24
CA ALA A 10 17.90 5.07 -8.17
C ALA A 10 18.29 5.76 -6.85
N ARG A 11 19.17 6.77 -6.89
CA ARG A 11 19.55 7.56 -5.70
C ARG A 11 18.36 8.31 -5.11
N ARG A 12 17.58 8.98 -5.95
CA ARG A 12 16.35 9.70 -5.53
C ARG A 12 15.34 8.75 -4.89
N TYR A 13 15.16 7.55 -5.46
CA TYR A 13 14.28 6.52 -4.88
C TYR A 13 14.76 6.06 -3.49
N ILE A 14 16.06 5.79 -3.34
CA ILE A 14 16.65 5.40 -2.06
C ILE A 14 16.47 6.50 -1.00
N GLU A 15 16.70 7.77 -1.38
CA GLU A 15 16.50 8.89 -0.45
C GLU A 15 15.04 9.07 -0.06
N ALA A 16 14.11 9.00 -1.02
CA ALA A 16 12.68 9.05 -0.74
C ALA A 16 12.26 7.93 0.22
N GLY A 17 12.75 6.71 0.00
CA GLY A 17 12.50 5.58 0.90
C GLY A 17 13.00 5.80 2.32
N LYS A 18 14.17 6.43 2.50
CA LYS A 18 14.72 6.78 3.82
C LYS A 18 13.84 7.80 4.55
N VAL A 19 13.34 8.81 3.83
CA VAL A 19 12.46 9.84 4.39
C VAL A 19 11.13 9.24 4.83
N SER A 20 10.45 8.51 3.93
CA SER A 20 9.16 7.85 4.25
C SER A 20 9.29 6.88 5.42
N ALA A 21 10.37 6.10 5.48
CA ALA A 21 10.61 5.19 6.59
C ALA A 21 10.90 5.92 7.91
N ALA A 22 11.58 7.07 7.88
CA ALA A 22 11.81 7.89 9.06
C ALA A 22 10.51 8.53 9.58
N GLU A 23 9.63 8.96 8.68
CA GLU A 23 8.31 9.50 9.02
C GLU A 23 7.38 8.44 9.60
N ALA A 24 7.32 7.26 8.98
CA ALA A 24 6.55 6.12 9.49
C ALA A 24 7.00 5.69 10.90
N ARG A 25 8.31 5.78 11.21
CA ARG A 25 8.82 5.53 12.56
C ARG A 25 8.42 6.60 13.57
N LYS A 26 8.29 7.87 13.15
CA LYS A 26 7.88 8.98 14.04
C LYS A 26 6.43 8.85 14.47
N SER A 27 5.54 8.42 13.58
CA SER A 27 4.13 8.18 13.88
C SER A 27 3.89 6.92 14.72
N GLY A 28 4.91 6.06 14.86
CA GLY A 28 4.73 4.67 15.28
C GLY A 28 4.05 3.84 14.18
N THR A 29 4.12 2.51 14.31
CA THR A 29 3.16 1.65 13.62
C THR A 29 1.79 1.89 14.27
N PRO A 30 0.71 2.13 13.49
CA PRO A 30 -0.63 2.10 14.05
C PRO A 30 -0.78 0.83 14.87
N GLU A 31 -1.20 0.97 16.12
CA GLU A 31 -1.43 -0.19 16.98
C GLU A 31 -2.41 -1.12 16.24
N TYR A 32 -2.10 -2.41 16.19
CA TYR A 32 -3.01 -3.36 15.56
C TYR A 32 -4.36 -3.30 16.27
N ASP A 33 -5.39 -2.80 15.57
CA ASP A 33 -6.77 -2.83 16.02
C ASP A 33 -7.47 -4.02 15.37
N PRO A 34 -7.79 -5.09 16.12
CA PRO A 34 -8.49 -6.26 15.60
C PRO A 34 -9.80 -5.90 14.91
N ARG A 35 -10.53 -4.87 15.38
CA ARG A 35 -11.80 -4.43 14.78
C ARG A 35 -11.56 -3.70 13.47
N ALA A 36 -10.47 -2.96 13.34
CA ALA A 36 -10.09 -2.34 12.08
C ALA A 36 -9.69 -3.41 11.04
N HIS A 37 -8.98 -4.45 11.47
CA HIS A 37 -8.64 -5.59 10.62
C HIS A 37 -9.89 -6.36 10.16
N GLU A 38 -10.79 -6.72 11.08
CA GLU A 38 -12.05 -7.39 10.76
C GLU A 38 -12.89 -6.59 9.75
N ARG A 39 -12.99 -5.26 9.92
CA ARG A 39 -13.69 -4.38 8.96
C ARG A 39 -13.04 -4.38 7.57
N ALA A 40 -11.72 -4.36 7.50
CA ALA A 40 -11.00 -4.42 6.22
C ALA A 40 -11.26 -5.76 5.50
N VAL A 41 -11.18 -6.87 6.23
CA VAL A 41 -11.47 -8.22 5.70
C VAL A 41 -12.91 -8.35 5.23
N GLU A 42 -13.89 -7.86 6.00
CA GLU A 42 -15.29 -7.89 5.59
C GLU A 42 -15.56 -7.03 4.34
N HIS A 43 -14.91 -5.87 4.23
CA HIS A 43 -15.02 -5.01 3.08
C HIS A 43 -14.47 -5.69 1.82
N GLU A 44 -13.29 -6.30 1.91
CA GLU A 44 -12.71 -7.08 0.83
C GLU A 44 -13.65 -8.23 0.39
N ARG A 45 -14.23 -8.95 1.36
CA ARG A 45 -15.20 -10.02 1.06
C ARG A 45 -16.43 -9.49 0.33
N LYS A 46 -17.01 -8.38 0.80
CA LYS A 46 -18.19 -7.76 0.16
C LYS A 46 -17.90 -7.33 -1.28
N MET A 47 -16.74 -6.73 -1.52
CA MET A 47 -16.32 -6.33 -2.87
C MET A 47 -16.11 -7.54 -3.79
N ALA A 48 -15.53 -8.62 -3.27
CA ALA A 48 -15.39 -9.88 -4.01
C ALA A 48 -16.76 -10.50 -4.36
N ASP A 49 -17.70 -10.49 -3.41
CA ASP A 49 -19.07 -10.97 -3.63
C ASP A 49 -19.83 -10.11 -4.66
N GLU A 50 -19.67 -8.78 -4.61
CA GLU A 50 -20.26 -7.86 -5.58
C GLU A 50 -19.68 -8.04 -6.98
N LEU A 51 -18.36 -8.21 -7.08
CA LEU A 51 -17.69 -8.51 -8.34
C LEU A 51 -18.17 -9.85 -8.92
N ALA A 52 -18.26 -10.90 -8.10
CA ALA A 52 -18.77 -12.20 -8.52
C ALA A 52 -20.23 -12.12 -8.99
N LYS A 53 -21.08 -11.34 -8.30
CA LYS A 53 -22.47 -11.09 -8.73
C LYS A 53 -22.53 -10.32 -10.05
N ALA A 54 -21.69 -9.31 -10.23
CA ALA A 54 -21.62 -8.54 -11.48
C ALA A 54 -21.16 -9.42 -12.65
N GLN A 55 -20.22 -10.34 -12.42
CA GLN A 55 -19.77 -11.31 -13.42
C GLN A 55 -20.82 -12.37 -13.75
N ALA A 56 -21.63 -12.80 -12.77
CA ALA A 56 -22.68 -13.78 -12.98
C ALA A 56 -23.94 -13.21 -13.68
N GLN A 57 -24.05 -11.89 -13.80
CA GLN A 57 -25.14 -11.20 -14.49
C GLN A 57 -24.79 -10.79 -15.94
N GLN A 58 -23.57 -11.07 -16.40
CA GLN A 58 -23.15 -10.98 -17.81
C GLN A 58 -23.34 -12.33 -18.51
#